data_AF-A0A0U3GJF2-F1
#
_entry.id   AF-A0A0U3GJF2-F1
#
_cell.length_a   1.000
_cell.length_b   1.000
_cell.length_c   1.000
_cell.angle_alpha   90.00
_cell.angle_beta   90.00
_cell.angle_gamma   90.00
#
_symmetry.space_group_name_H-M   'P 1'
#
loop_
_entity.id
_entity.type
_entity.pdbx_description
1 polymer ?
#
loop_
_entity_poly.entity_id
_entity_poly.type
_entity_poly.pdbx_seq_one_letter_code
_entity_poly.pdbx_strand_id
1 'polypeptide(L)'
;MPSPQQDNAQAFDLLRAPRGAQLLKYARKLRGFTQAESAASYGIEERTLRRWENNEFNPRWNDVISLLEDVYFMDIMQAIAGVRSMQAQGMTV
;
A
#
# COMPACT_ATOMS: atom_id res chain seq x y z
N MET A 1 18.76 9.62 -23.71
CA MET A 1 19.62 9.26 -22.58
C MET A 1 19.05 9.96 -21.35
N PRO A 2 18.45 9.24 -20.38
CA PRO A 2 18.12 9.85 -19.10
C PRO A 2 19.41 10.34 -18.42
N SER A 3 19.32 11.44 -17.66
CA SER A 3 20.47 12.05 -16.99
C SER A 3 20.87 11.22 -15.76
N PRO A 4 22.16 11.17 -15.35
CA PRO A 4 22.63 10.40 -14.19
C PRO A 4 21.89 10.70 -12.87
N GLN A 5 21.31 11.90 -12.74
CA GLN A 5 20.47 12.25 -11.58
C GLN A 5 19.11 11.50 -11.56
N GLN A 6 18.55 11.09 -12.69
CA GLN A 6 17.29 10.35 -12.78
C GLN A 6 17.46 8.87 -12.43
N ASP A 7 18.58 8.26 -12.82
CA ASP A 7 18.90 6.86 -12.50
C ASP A 7 19.11 6.64 -11.00
N ASN A 8 19.75 7.60 -10.31
CA ASN A 8 19.92 7.53 -8.85
C ASN A 8 18.58 7.62 -8.12
N ALA A 9 17.65 8.48 -8.54
CA ALA A 9 16.34 8.60 -7.90
C ALA A 9 15.52 7.30 -8.00
N GLN A 10 15.57 6.61 -9.14
CA GLN A 10 14.91 5.31 -9.31
C GLN A 10 15.58 4.19 -8.50
N ALA A 11 16.91 4.19 -8.40
CA ALA A 11 17.63 3.22 -7.57
C ALA A 11 17.32 3.39 -6.06
N PHE A 12 17.17 4.62 -5.58
CA PHE A 12 16.79 4.90 -4.20
C PHE A 12 15.34 4.52 -3.88
N ASP A 13 14.43 4.62 -4.83
CA ASP A 13 13.03 4.19 -4.64
C ASP A 13 12.91 2.67 -4.39
N LEU A 14 13.83 1.87 -4.92
CA LEU A 14 13.91 0.42 -4.64
C LEU A 14 14.40 0.10 -3.22
N LEU A 15 15.14 1.02 -2.59
CA LEU A 15 15.62 0.88 -1.21
C LEU A 15 14.57 1.29 -0.17
N ARG A 16 13.55 2.05 -0.57
CA ARG A 16 12.52 2.56 0.35
C ARG A 16 11.47 1.48 0.64
N ALA A 17 10.96 1.46 1.87
CA ALA A 17 9.77 0.67 2.19
C ALA A 17 8.58 1.16 1.32
N PRO A 18 7.70 0.25 0.85
CA PRO A 18 6.48 0.64 0.18
C PRO A 18 5.65 1.61 1.04
N ARG A 19 4.92 2.51 0.39
CA ARG A 19 4.04 3.45 1.08
C ARG A 19 2.90 2.69 1.76
N GLY A 20 2.41 3.20 2.89
CA GLY A 20 1.23 2.65 3.57
C GLY A 20 0.04 2.45 2.61
N ALA A 21 -0.21 3.41 1.73
CA ALA A 21 -1.21 3.32 0.67
C ALA A 21 -1.06 2.07 -0.23
N GLN A 22 0.17 1.73 -0.62
CA GLN A 22 0.46 0.55 -1.44
C GLN A 22 0.23 -0.73 -0.65
N LEU A 23 0.65 -0.77 0.62
CA LEU A 23 0.46 -1.92 1.50
C LEU A 23 -1.03 -2.21 1.70
N LEU A 24 -1.82 -1.17 1.99
CA LEU A 24 -3.27 -1.28 2.17
C LEU A 24 -3.96 -1.79 0.91
N LYS A 25 -3.65 -1.18 -0.23
CA LYS A 25 -4.27 -1.55 -1.52
C LYS A 25 -3.91 -2.99 -1.93
N TYR A 26 -2.65 -3.38 -1.72
CA TYR A 26 -2.20 -4.75 -1.95
C TYR A 26 -2.96 -5.74 -1.08
N ALA A 27 -2.94 -5.55 0.24
CA ALA A 27 -3.56 -6.45 1.20
C ALA A 27 -5.07 -6.59 0.94
N ARG A 28 -5.75 -5.46 0.72
CA ARG A 28 -7.18 -5.43 0.39
C ARG A 28 -7.50 -6.26 -0.84
N LYS A 29 -6.78 -6.03 -1.94
CA LYS A 29 -6.98 -6.76 -3.20
C LYS A 29 -6.67 -8.24 -3.05
N LEU A 30 -5.59 -8.59 -2.34
CA LEU A 30 -5.22 -9.99 -2.11
C LEU A 30 -6.30 -10.74 -1.31
N ARG A 31 -6.94 -10.05 -0.36
CA ARG A 31 -8.03 -10.61 0.46
C ARG A 31 -9.41 -10.53 -0.20
N GLY A 32 -9.51 -9.90 -1.37
CA GLY A 32 -10.76 -9.79 -2.13
C GLY A 32 -11.75 -8.76 -1.58
N PHE A 33 -11.32 -7.85 -0.70
CA PHE A 33 -12.19 -6.82 -0.15
C PHE A 33 -12.39 -5.64 -1.11
N THR A 34 -13.58 -5.07 -1.11
CA THR A 34 -13.86 -3.75 -1.68
C THR A 34 -13.39 -2.65 -0.73
N GLN A 35 -13.25 -1.42 -1.24
CA GLN A 35 -12.91 -0.27 -0.41
C GLN A 35 -14.03 0.02 0.62
N ALA A 36 -15.29 -0.16 0.23
CA ALA A 36 -16.43 0.02 1.11
C ALA A 36 -16.43 -0.97 2.29
N GLU A 37 -16.20 -2.26 2.04
CA GLU A 37 -16.15 -3.29 3.09
C GLU A 37 -15.00 -3.06 4.07
N SER A 38 -13.83 -2.69 3.56
CA SER A 38 -12.64 -2.43 4.37
C SER A 38 -12.84 -1.20 5.26
N ALA A 39 -13.39 -0.12 4.68
CA ALA A 39 -13.68 1.11 5.41
C ALA A 39 -14.75 0.89 6.48
N ALA A 40 -15.81 0.15 6.16
CA ALA A 40 -16.86 -0.20 7.13
C ALA A 40 -16.31 -1.05 8.28
N SER A 41 -15.44 -2.02 7.98
CA SER A 41 -14.82 -2.88 9.00
C SER A 41 -13.89 -2.10 9.94
N TYR A 42 -13.15 -1.12 9.40
CA TYR A 42 -12.23 -0.28 10.19
C TYR A 42 -12.91 0.91 10.88
N GLY A 43 -14.13 1.27 10.47
CA GLY A 43 -14.88 2.39 11.04
C GLY A 43 -14.53 3.76 10.44
N ILE A 44 -14.18 3.82 9.15
CA ILE A 44 -13.93 5.06 8.40
C ILE A 44 -14.86 5.17 7.19
N GLU A 45 -14.95 6.36 6.60
CA GLU A 45 -15.63 6.54 5.32
C GLU A 45 -14.85 5.86 4.18
N GLU A 46 -15.56 5.21 3.24
CA GLU A 46 -14.97 4.64 2.01
C GLU A 46 -14.10 5.67 1.28
N ARG A 47 -14.58 6.92 1.20
CA ARG A 47 -13.87 8.03 0.57
C ARG A 47 -12.49 8.27 1.19
N THR A 48 -12.36 8.09 2.50
CA THR A 48 -11.08 8.24 3.22
C THR A 48 -10.11 7.14 2.80
N LEU A 49 -10.55 5.89 2.79
CA LEU A 49 -9.71 4.77 2.34
C LEU A 49 -9.32 4.91 0.87
N ARG A 50 -10.25 5.32 0.00
CA ARG A 50 -9.97 5.58 -1.42
C ARG A 50 -8.90 6.65 -1.61
N ARG A 51 -9.00 7.75 -0.85
CA ARG A 51 -7.99 8.82 -0.86
C ARG A 51 -6.62 8.33 -0.40
N TRP A 52 -6.58 7.45 0.60
CA TRP A 52 -5.35 6.81 1.02
C TRP A 52 -4.74 5.97 -0.09
N GLU A 53 -5.51 5.05 -0.67
CA GLU A 53 -5.02 4.15 -1.72
C GLU A 53 -4.59 4.87 -3.01
N ASN A 54 -5.19 6.03 -3.30
CA ASN A 54 -4.85 6.88 -4.43
C ASN A 54 -3.66 7.83 -4.16
N ASN A 55 -3.07 7.80 -2.96
CA ASN A 55 -2.06 8.76 -2.49
C ASN A 55 -2.54 10.23 -2.47
N GLU A 56 -3.85 10.48 -2.39
CA GLU A 56 -4.42 11.82 -2.21
C GLU A 56 -4.23 12.32 -0.76
N PHE A 57 -4.20 11.39 0.20
CA PHE A 57 -3.92 11.69 1.60
C PHE A 57 -3.14 10.53 2.22
N ASN A 58 -2.18 10.81 3.10
CA ASN A 58 -1.37 9.75 3.71
C ASN A 58 -2.04 9.25 5.01
N PRO A 59 -2.35 7.95 5.15
CA PRO A 59 -2.80 7.39 6.43
C PRO A 59 -1.72 7.54 7.49
N ARG A 60 -2.11 7.57 8.77
CA ARG A 60 -1.12 7.44 9.85
C ARG A 60 -0.61 6.01 9.88
N TRP A 61 0.58 5.82 10.46
CA TRP A 61 1.17 4.49 10.54
C TRP A 61 0.29 3.50 11.31
N ASN A 62 -0.31 3.92 12.42
CA ASN A 62 -1.25 3.07 13.17
C ASN A 62 -2.46 2.66 12.32
N ASP A 63 -2.97 3.55 11.45
CA ASP A 63 -4.07 3.17 10.55
C ASP A 63 -3.66 2.07 9.57
N VAL A 64 -2.41 2.14 9.09
CA VAL A 64 -1.85 1.12 8.20
C VAL A 64 -1.76 -0.23 8.92
N ILE A 65 -1.18 -0.23 10.12
CA ILE A 65 -1.01 -1.46 10.91
C ILE A 65 -2.36 -2.07 11.29
N SER A 66 -3.28 -1.29 11.84
CA SER A 66 -4.60 -1.80 12.24
C SER A 66 -5.40 -2.34 11.07
N LEU A 67 -5.41 -1.68 9.91
CA LEU A 67 -6.06 -2.26 8.72
C LEU A 67 -5.40 -3.57 8.26
N LEU A 68 -4.07 -3.64 8.30
CA LEU A 68 -3.35 -4.87 7.92
C LEU A 68 -3.66 -6.02 8.87
N GLU A 69 -3.53 -5.80 10.18
CA GLU A 69 -3.65 -6.85 11.19
C GLU A 69 -5.10 -7.18 11.52
N ASP A 70 -5.94 -6.17 11.75
CA ASP A 70 -7.30 -6.36 12.29
C ASP A 70 -8.35 -6.60 11.21
N VAL A 71 -8.15 -6.08 9.99
CA VAL A 71 -9.11 -6.23 8.88
C VAL A 71 -8.63 -7.24 7.86
N TYR A 72 -7.36 -7.16 7.45
CA TYR A 72 -6.82 -8.03 6.40
C TYR A 72 -6.08 -9.25 6.95
N PHE A 73 -5.93 -9.39 8.27
CA PHE A 73 -5.23 -10.50 8.93
C PHE A 73 -3.85 -10.79 8.31
N MET A 74 -3.12 -9.73 7.98
CA MET A 74 -1.85 -9.77 7.26
C MET A 74 -0.77 -9.05 8.05
N ASP A 75 0.37 -9.72 8.23
CA ASP A 75 1.55 -9.12 8.86
C ASP A 75 2.24 -8.11 7.93
N ILE A 76 2.89 -7.11 8.53
CA ILE A 76 3.56 -6.03 7.79
C ILE A 76 4.69 -6.54 6.88
N MET A 77 5.45 -7.55 7.31
CA MET A 77 6.53 -8.13 6.50
C MET A 77 5.97 -8.88 5.31
N GLN A 78 4.85 -9.58 5.49
CA GLN A 78 4.12 -10.23 4.40
C GLN A 78 3.63 -9.19 3.37
N ALA A 79 3.05 -8.08 3.82
CA ALA A 79 2.59 -7.02 2.94
C ALA A 79 3.74 -6.38 2.14
N ILE A 80 4.87 -6.09 2.80
CA ILE A 80 6.06 -5.52 2.14
C ILE A 80 6.63 -6.48 1.10
N ALA A 81 6.78 -7.76 1.44
CA ALA A 81 7.28 -8.77 0.52
C ALA A 81 6.37 -8.92 -0.70
N GLY A 82 5.05 -8.91 -0.48
CA GLY A 82 4.05 -9.00 -1.53
C GLY A 82 4.09 -7.82 -2.51
N VAL A 83 4.14 -6.59 -2.01
CA VAL A 83 4.24 -5.38 -2.85
C VAL A 83 5.53 -5.39 -3.67
N ARG A 84 6.67 -5.74 -3.05
CA ARG A 84 7.95 -5.85 -3.76
C ARG A 84 7.92 -6.89 -4.86
N SER A 85 7.28 -8.04 -4.62
CA SER A 85 7.12 -9.07 -5.64
C SER A 85 6.28 -8.59 -6.82
N MET A 86 5.17 -7.87 -6.59
CA MET A 86 4.36 -7.32 -7.69
C MET A 86 5.13 -6.27 -8.49
N GLN A 87 5.88 -5.40 -7.82
CA GLN A 87 6.71 -4.38 -8.47
C GLN A 87 7.83 -5.00 -9.31
N ALA A 88 8.51 -6.02 -8.80
CA ALA A 88 9.55 -6.75 -9.53
C ALA A 88 9.01 -7.44 -10.79
N GLN A 89 7.72 -7.80 -10.81
CA GLN A 89 7.02 -8.36 -11.96
C GLN A 89 6.45 -7.29 -12.91
N GLY A 90 6.72 -5.99 -12.65
CA GLY A 90 6.20 -4.87 -13.44
C GLY A 90 4.69 -4.62 -13.25
N MET A 91 4.07 -5.21 -12.23
CA MET A 91 2.64 -5.03 -11.93
C MET A 91 2.42 -3.82 -11.03
N THR A 92 1.34 -3.09 -11.30
CA THR A 92 0.89 -1.99 -10.44
C THR A 92 -0.01 -2.52 -9.32
N VAL A 93 0.18 -1.98 -8.11
CA VAL A 93 -0.65 -2.28 -6.94
C VAL A 93 -1.99 -1.55 -7.04
#